data_AF-A0AAW2PM51-F1
#
_entry.id   AF-A0AAW2PM51-F1
#
_cell.length_a   1.000
_cell.length_b   1.000
_cell.length_c   1.000
_cell.angle_alpha   90.00
_cell.angle_beta   90.00
_cell.angle_gamma   90.00
#
_symmetry.space_group_name_H-M   'P 1'
#
loop_
_entity.id
_entity.type
_entity.pdbx_description
1 polymer ?
#
loop_
_entity_poly.entity_id
_entity_poly.type
_entity_poly.pdbx_seq_one_letter_code
_entity_poly.pdbx_strand_id
1 'polypeptide(L)'
;MEKKYNPGTIVEWEHKAFQLSTGAHVIGYVFWAFAPCIEGFQFCRNVISVDGTHLYTKYRHKMLIAAAMDGNQQVLPLAFAIVDDESTSSWKWFLTLLSRHVIRGRRDECALFLIIILDVCWRAGSEYQIRKFNRIMEEIKSQNIAAFEFLDKINKEKWTASHDGGWRTGILTTNMSECINGVLKGARRLPLTAKIIL
;
A
#
# COMPACT_ATOMS: atom_id res chain seq x y z
N MET A 1 24.03 -23.01 -7.72
CA MET A 1 22.59 -23.29 -7.81
C MET A 1 21.89 -21.99 -8.20
N GLU A 2 21.57 -21.86 -9.48
CA GLU A 2 20.87 -20.69 -10.03
C GLU A 2 19.46 -20.64 -9.45
N LYS A 3 19.12 -19.58 -8.72
CA LYS A 3 17.75 -19.35 -8.26
C LYS A 3 16.90 -19.03 -9.50
N LYS A 4 16.00 -19.95 -9.85
CA LYS A 4 14.89 -19.69 -10.78
C LYS A 4 13.98 -18.62 -10.16
N TYR A 5 14.27 -17.35 -10.43
CA TYR A 5 13.31 -16.28 -10.21
C TYR A 5 12.20 -16.42 -11.24
N ASN A 6 10.95 -16.20 -10.83
CA ASN A 6 9.85 -16.09 -11.78
C ASN A 6 10.14 -14.89 -12.71
N PRO A 7 10.39 -15.10 -14.03
CA PRO A 7 10.83 -14.04 -14.92
C PRO A 7 9.84 -12.86 -14.90
N GLY A 8 10.37 -11.65 -14.79
CA GLY A 8 9.55 -10.43 -14.71
C GLY A 8 9.02 -10.07 -13.32
N THR A 9 9.25 -10.90 -12.29
CA THR A 9 9.02 -10.48 -10.90
C THR A 9 9.95 -9.34 -10.54
N ILE A 10 9.37 -8.27 -9.97
CA ILE A 10 10.08 -7.08 -9.55
C ILE A 10 10.37 -7.21 -8.06
N VAL A 11 11.60 -6.92 -7.67
CA VAL A 11 12.02 -6.86 -6.25
C VAL A 11 12.87 -5.62 -6.05
N GLU A 12 12.49 -4.77 -5.11
CA GLU A 12 13.17 -3.50 -4.79
C GLU A 12 13.55 -3.48 -3.32
N TRP A 13 14.78 -3.04 -3.03
CA TRP A 13 15.35 -3.06 -1.68
C TRP A 13 15.71 -1.64 -1.23
N GLU A 14 15.35 -1.31 0.00
CA GLU A 14 15.89 -0.15 0.70
C GLU A 14 16.69 -0.62 1.92
N HIS A 15 17.97 -0.27 1.96
CA HIS A 15 18.84 -0.60 3.08
C HIS A 15 18.92 0.58 4.04
N LYS A 16 18.65 0.35 5.32
CA LYS A 16 18.99 1.34 6.34
C LYS A 16 20.47 1.21 6.67
N ALA A 17 21.23 2.27 6.43
CA ALA A 17 22.61 2.35 6.90
C ALA A 17 22.58 2.43 8.43
N PHE A 18 23.03 1.38 9.11
CA PHE A 18 23.33 1.43 10.53
C PHE A 18 24.85 1.34 10.69
N GLN A 19 25.45 2.33 11.34
CA GLN A 19 26.83 2.22 11.82
C GLN A 19 26.83 1.33 13.07
N LEU A 20 26.78 0.02 12.88
CA LEU A 20 27.18 -0.93 13.89
C LEU A 20 28.65 -1.28 13.65
N SER A 21 29.45 -1.32 14.72
CA SER A 21 30.85 -1.74 14.74
C SER A 21 31.10 -3.16 14.20
N THR A 22 30.04 -3.90 13.85
CA THR A 22 30.04 -5.29 13.39
C THR A 22 29.74 -5.47 11.90
N GLY A 23 29.46 -4.41 11.13
CA GLY A 23 29.24 -4.50 9.67
C GLY A 23 27.94 -5.22 9.24
N ALA A 24 26.99 -5.43 10.16
CA ALA A 24 25.73 -6.10 9.85
C ALA A 24 24.71 -5.15 9.19
N HIS A 25 24.25 -5.50 7.99
CA HIS A 25 23.15 -4.80 7.30
C HIS A 25 21.79 -5.31 7.81
N VAL A 26 20.96 -4.42 8.35
CA VAL A 26 19.55 -4.71 8.65
C VAL A 26 18.72 -4.36 7.42
N ILE A 27 17.84 -5.27 7.01
CA ILE A 27 16.88 -4.99 5.93
C ILE A 27 16.04 -3.80 6.37
N GLY A 28 16.09 -2.71 5.61
CA GLY A 28 15.23 -1.55 5.81
C GLY A 28 13.85 -1.92 5.30
N TYR A 29 13.64 -1.77 3.99
CA TYR A 29 12.42 -2.13 3.28
C TYR A 29 12.71 -3.12 2.16
N VAL A 30 11.73 -3.99 1.86
CA VAL A 30 11.73 -4.80 0.65
C VAL A 30 10.34 -4.77 0.04
N PHE A 31 10.27 -4.58 -1.26
CA PHE A 31 9.06 -4.60 -2.05
C PHE A 31 9.17 -5.71 -3.09
N TRP A 32 8.07 -6.39 -3.37
CA TRP A 32 8.01 -7.28 -4.52
C TRP A 32 6.61 -7.33 -5.14
N ALA A 33 6.59 -7.59 -6.45
CA ALA A 33 5.39 -7.80 -7.24
C ALA A 33 5.67 -8.90 -8.28
N PHE A 34 4.79 -9.91 -8.35
CA PHE A 34 4.96 -11.03 -9.27
C PHE A 34 4.56 -10.64 -10.69
N ALA A 35 5.33 -11.07 -11.69
CA ALA A 35 5.01 -10.83 -13.11
C ALA A 35 3.56 -11.20 -13.48
N PRO A 36 3.04 -12.40 -13.13
CA PRO A 36 1.65 -12.74 -13.42
C PRO A 36 0.63 -11.81 -12.77
N CYS A 37 0.93 -11.23 -11.61
CA CYS A 37 0.03 -10.28 -10.95
C CYS A 37 0.06 -8.90 -11.61
N ILE A 38 1.24 -8.45 -12.07
CA ILE A 38 1.40 -7.21 -12.83
C ILE A 38 0.64 -7.33 -14.15
N GLU A 39 0.84 -8.42 -14.88
CA GLU A 39 0.15 -8.69 -16.15
C GLU A 39 -1.36 -8.91 -15.92
N GLY A 40 -1.74 -9.62 -14.87
CA GLY A 40 -3.13 -9.92 -14.53
C GLY A 40 -3.94 -8.67 -14.15
N PHE A 41 -3.28 -7.63 -13.61
CA PHE A 41 -3.95 -6.42 -13.16
C PHE A 41 -4.77 -5.72 -14.26
N GLN A 42 -4.39 -5.86 -15.54
CA GLN A 42 -5.13 -5.28 -16.65
C GLN A 42 -6.58 -5.80 -16.75
N PHE A 43 -6.83 -7.02 -16.25
CA PHE A 43 -8.15 -7.66 -16.21
C PHE A 43 -8.92 -7.38 -14.91
N CYS A 44 -8.31 -6.66 -13.96
CA CYS A 44 -8.95 -6.32 -12.71
C CYS A 44 -9.88 -5.11 -12.84
N ARG A 45 -10.73 -4.87 -11.85
CA ARG A 45 -11.42 -3.59 -11.67
C ARG A 45 -10.40 -2.49 -11.42
N ASN A 46 -10.78 -1.25 -11.69
CA ASN A 46 -9.93 -0.06 -11.47
C ASN A 46 -9.90 0.35 -9.99
N VAL A 47 -9.79 -0.63 -9.09
CA VAL A 47 -9.78 -0.43 -7.63
C VAL A 47 -8.67 -1.29 -7.04
N ILE A 48 -7.77 -0.65 -6.29
CA ILE A 48 -6.72 -1.30 -5.52
C ILE A 48 -6.99 -1.04 -4.04
N SER A 49 -7.05 -2.10 -3.25
CA SER A 49 -7.04 -2.05 -1.79
C SER A 49 -5.61 -2.22 -1.31
N VAL A 50 -5.22 -1.40 -0.33
CA VAL A 50 -3.94 -1.52 0.36
C VAL A 50 -4.15 -1.63 1.86
N ASP A 51 -3.29 -2.38 2.53
CA ASP A 51 -3.38 -2.59 3.98
C ASP A 51 -2.05 -3.02 4.58
N GLY A 52 -1.91 -2.82 5.88
CA GLY A 52 -0.74 -3.19 6.66
C GLY A 52 -1.08 -4.28 7.68
N THR A 53 -0.14 -5.19 7.92
CA THR A 53 -0.31 -6.21 8.94
C THR A 53 0.99 -6.54 9.66
N HIS A 54 0.89 -6.74 10.97
CA HIS A 54 2.05 -7.08 11.79
C HIS A 54 2.61 -8.46 11.45
N LEU A 55 3.93 -8.55 11.32
CA LEU A 55 4.64 -9.82 11.22
C LEU A 55 5.05 -10.31 12.61
N TYR A 56 4.78 -11.59 12.89
CA TYR A 56 5.21 -12.26 14.13
C TYR A 56 6.64 -12.79 14.01
N THR A 57 7.56 -11.94 13.55
CA THR A 57 8.99 -12.27 13.51
C THR A 57 9.70 -11.70 14.74
N LYS A 58 10.91 -12.18 15.05
CA LYS A 58 11.76 -11.63 16.13
C LYS A 58 11.93 -10.10 16.02
N TYR A 59 11.89 -9.61 14.79
CA TYR A 59 11.94 -8.20 14.45
C TYR A 59 10.52 -7.68 14.21
N ARG A 60 10.17 -6.51 14.78
CA ARG A 60 8.82 -5.92 14.76
C ARG A 60 8.42 -5.30 13.40
N HIS A 61 8.77 -5.96 12.31
CA HIS A 61 8.40 -5.49 10.97
C HIS A 61 6.89 -5.59 10.74
N LYS A 62 6.42 -4.78 9.80
CA LYS A 62 5.07 -4.82 9.26
C LYS A 62 5.12 -5.20 7.80
N MET A 63 4.05 -5.82 7.31
CA MET A 63 3.90 -6.21 5.92
C MET A 63 2.77 -5.42 5.31
N LEU A 64 3.07 -4.69 4.25
CA LEU A 64 2.09 -3.97 3.44
C LEU A 64 1.68 -4.84 2.25
N ILE A 65 0.42 -4.78 1.87
CA ILE A 65 -0.14 -5.55 0.76
C ILE A 65 -0.98 -4.60 -0.10
N ALA A 66 -0.87 -4.75 -1.41
CA ALA A 66 -1.78 -4.17 -2.38
C ALA A 66 -2.50 -5.30 -3.12
N ALA A 67 -3.80 -5.13 -3.39
CA ALA A 67 -4.59 -6.11 -4.11
C ALA A 67 -5.72 -5.47 -4.90
N ALA A 68 -6.15 -6.12 -5.97
CA ALA A 68 -7.30 -5.73 -6.75
C ALA A 68 -8.31 -6.88 -6.83
N MET A 69 -9.50 -6.59 -7.32
CA MET A 69 -10.50 -7.61 -7.64
C MET A 69 -10.71 -7.68 -9.14
N ASP A 70 -10.89 -8.88 -9.68
CA ASP A 70 -11.26 -9.05 -11.08
C ASP A 70 -12.77 -8.89 -11.35
N GLY A 71 -13.17 -9.05 -12.61
CA GLY A 71 -14.59 -9.04 -13.00
C GLY A 71 -15.41 -10.09 -12.25
N ASN A 72 -14.79 -11.21 -11.89
CA ASN A 72 -15.38 -12.36 -11.21
C ASN A 72 -15.33 -12.27 -9.67
N GLN A 73 -15.00 -11.10 -9.11
CA GLN A 73 -14.89 -10.87 -7.66
C GLN A 73 -13.78 -11.70 -6.99
N GLN A 74 -12.83 -12.21 -7.77
CA GLN A 74 -11.65 -12.88 -7.23
C GLN A 74 -10.59 -11.84 -6.88
N VAL A 75 -9.95 -12.04 -5.73
CA VAL A 75 -8.92 -11.14 -5.23
C VAL A 75 -7.57 -11.52 -5.83
N LEU A 76 -6.94 -10.58 -6.53
CA LEU A 76 -5.60 -10.69 -7.07
C LEU A 76 -4.62 -9.86 -6.20
N PRO A 77 -3.72 -10.49 -5.44
CA PRO A 77 -2.66 -9.76 -4.76
C PRO A 77 -1.69 -9.16 -5.78
N LEU A 78 -1.48 -7.85 -5.74
CA LEU A 78 -0.69 -7.11 -6.71
C LEU A 78 0.77 -6.97 -6.29
N ALA A 79 0.99 -6.53 -5.06
CA ALA A 79 2.32 -6.28 -4.54
C ALA A 79 2.36 -6.40 -3.02
N PHE A 80 3.57 -6.55 -2.51
CA PHE A 80 3.85 -6.68 -1.10
C PHE A 80 5.04 -5.82 -0.73
N ALA A 81 5.10 -5.41 0.53
CA ALA A 81 6.32 -4.89 1.10
C ALA A 81 6.49 -5.32 2.55
N ILE A 82 7.74 -5.39 3.00
CA ILE A 82 8.09 -5.51 4.41
C ILE A 82 8.77 -4.23 4.81
N VAL A 83 8.23 -3.61 5.85
CA VAL A 83 8.66 -2.31 6.37
C VAL A 83 8.95 -2.41 7.86
N ASP A 84 9.73 -1.48 8.39
CA ASP A 84 10.07 -1.46 9.81
C ASP A 84 8.90 -1.02 10.68
N ASP A 85 8.10 -0.08 10.17
CA ASP A 85 6.86 0.40 10.77
C ASP A 85 5.95 1.02 9.69
N GLU A 86 4.65 1.16 9.98
CA GLU A 86 3.64 1.82 9.13
C GLU A 86 3.72 3.34 9.34
N SER A 87 4.86 3.90 8.96
CA SER A 87 5.10 5.34 8.97
C SER A 87 4.70 5.98 7.64
N THR A 88 4.49 7.30 7.63
CA THR A 88 4.28 8.06 6.38
C THR A 88 5.38 7.79 5.35
N SER A 89 6.63 7.65 5.77
CA SER A 89 7.76 7.36 4.88
C SER A 89 7.64 5.97 4.25
N SER A 90 7.28 4.95 5.04
CA SER A 90 7.12 3.58 4.55
C SER A 90 5.97 3.43 3.56
N TRP A 91 4.84 4.10 3.82
CA TRP A 91 3.68 4.12 2.94
C TRP A 91 3.99 4.87 1.65
N LYS A 92 4.61 6.04 1.75
CA LYS A 92 5.03 6.82 0.59
C LYS A 92 5.98 6.01 -0.30
N TRP A 93 6.94 5.29 0.29
CA TRP A 93 7.85 4.42 -0.43
C TRP A 93 7.11 3.28 -1.15
N PHE A 94 6.27 2.54 -0.42
CA PHE A 94 5.46 1.45 -0.96
C PHE A 94 4.58 1.89 -2.13
N LEU A 95 3.83 2.99 -1.96
CA LEU A 95 2.93 3.52 -2.98
C LEU A 95 3.67 4.06 -4.20
N THR A 96 4.88 4.61 -4.00
CA THR A 96 5.75 5.03 -5.12
C THR A 96 6.16 3.84 -5.98
N LEU A 97 6.57 2.74 -5.36
CA LEU A 97 6.94 1.52 -6.08
C LEU A 97 5.73 0.84 -6.73
N LEU A 98 4.61 0.76 -6.03
CA LEU A 98 3.35 0.25 -6.58
C LEU A 98 2.94 1.04 -7.84
N SER A 99 3.00 2.38 -7.76
CA SER A 99 2.73 3.26 -8.90
C SER A 99 3.66 2.99 -10.07
N ARG A 100 4.97 2.95 -9.81
CA ARG A 100 6.01 2.79 -10.83
C ARG A 100 5.95 1.44 -11.54
N HIS A 101 5.74 0.36 -10.80
CA HIS A 101 5.96 -1.00 -11.29
C HIS A 101 4.68 -1.76 -11.63
N VAL A 102 3.57 -1.47 -10.97
CA VAL A 102 2.30 -2.19 -11.19
C VAL A 102 1.33 -1.35 -12.00
N ILE A 103 1.25 -0.04 -11.72
CA ILE A 103 0.15 0.79 -12.21
C ILE A 103 0.49 1.52 -13.51
N ARG A 104 1.76 1.86 -13.74
CA ARG A 104 2.24 2.56 -14.95
C ARG A 104 1.92 1.82 -16.26
N GLY A 105 1.65 0.51 -16.23
CA GLY A 105 1.27 -0.29 -17.40
C GLY A 105 -0.19 -0.15 -17.84
N ARG A 106 -1.07 0.45 -17.02
CA ARG A 106 -2.47 0.68 -17.37
C ARG A 106 -2.64 1.98 -18.16
N ARG A 107 -3.32 1.89 -19.31
CA ARG A 107 -3.64 3.04 -20.18
C ARG A 107 -4.76 3.94 -19.63
N ASP A 108 -5.36 3.58 -18.49
CA ASP A 108 -6.46 4.31 -17.89
C ASP A 108 -5.97 5.19 -16.72
N GLU A 109 -6.21 6.50 -16.82
CA GLU A 109 -5.87 7.54 -15.82
C GLU A 109 -6.45 7.26 -14.42
N CYS A 110 -7.44 6.36 -14.32
CA CYS A 110 -8.14 6.00 -13.09
C CYS A 110 -7.26 5.26 -12.06
N ALA A 111 -6.21 4.53 -12.48
CA ALA A 111 -5.39 3.77 -11.53
C ALA A 111 -4.43 4.69 -10.74
N LEU A 112 -3.92 5.76 -11.36
CA LEU A 112 -3.17 6.83 -10.67
C LEU A 112 -4.08 7.61 -9.70
N PHE A 113 -5.34 7.79 -10.08
CA PHE A 113 -6.37 8.43 -9.28
C PHE A 113 -6.53 7.79 -7.90
N LEU A 114 -6.53 6.46 -7.83
CA LEU A 114 -6.80 5.74 -6.58
C LEU A 114 -5.59 5.67 -5.62
N ILE A 115 -4.35 5.63 -6.14
CA ILE A 115 -3.14 5.68 -5.30
C ILE A 115 -3.01 7.05 -4.62
N ILE A 116 -3.25 8.12 -5.40
CA ILE A 116 -3.27 9.49 -4.89
C ILE A 116 -4.39 9.61 -3.86
N ILE A 117 -5.58 9.05 -4.15
CA ILE A 117 -6.65 9.00 -3.18
C ILE A 117 -6.22 8.26 -1.91
N LEU A 118 -5.45 7.16 -1.93
CA LEU A 118 -5.08 6.47 -0.68
C LEU A 118 -4.06 7.23 0.18
N ASP A 119 -2.93 7.69 -0.38
CA ASP A 119 -1.95 8.49 0.39
C ASP A 119 -2.60 9.77 0.89
N VAL A 120 -3.35 10.42 0.02
CA VAL A 120 -3.86 11.76 0.28
C VAL A 120 -5.19 11.72 1.05
N CYS A 121 -6.04 10.69 0.89
CA CYS A 121 -7.11 10.36 1.83
C CYS A 121 -6.53 10.03 3.19
N TRP A 122 -5.47 9.25 3.27
CA TRP A 122 -4.92 8.89 4.56
C TRP A 122 -4.34 10.14 5.25
N ARG A 123 -3.55 10.95 4.52
CA ARG A 123 -3.02 12.20 5.03
C ARG A 123 -4.12 13.17 5.44
N ALA A 124 -5.10 13.44 4.59
CA ALA A 124 -6.19 14.35 4.90
C ALA A 124 -7.13 13.75 5.96
N GLY A 125 -7.47 12.49 5.83
CA GLY A 125 -8.41 11.77 6.70
C GLY A 125 -7.88 11.50 8.10
N SER A 126 -6.56 11.43 8.28
CA SER A 126 -5.92 11.28 9.60
C SER A 126 -5.67 12.60 10.32
N GLU A 127 -5.92 13.75 9.67
CA GLU A 127 -5.76 15.06 10.31
C GLU A 127 -6.96 15.40 11.19
N TYR A 128 -6.67 15.70 12.45
CA TYR A 128 -7.66 16.15 13.44
C TYR A 128 -7.95 17.65 13.36
N GLN A 129 -7.08 18.43 12.72
CA GLN A 129 -7.25 19.89 12.62
C GLN A 129 -7.78 20.27 11.24
N ILE A 130 -8.95 20.91 11.21
CA ILE A 130 -9.59 21.41 9.97
C ILE A 130 -8.63 22.29 9.15
N ARG A 131 -7.81 23.13 9.80
CA ARG A 131 -6.82 23.97 9.10
C ARG A 131 -5.78 23.16 8.33
N LYS A 132 -5.27 22.06 8.92
CA LYS A 132 -4.29 21.19 8.26
C LYS A 132 -4.95 20.36 7.17
N PHE A 133 -6.15 19.83 7.42
CA PHE A 133 -6.97 19.16 6.42
C PHE A 133 -7.17 20.03 5.17
N ASN A 134 -7.60 21.29 5.33
CA ASN A 134 -7.82 22.20 4.21
C ASN A 134 -6.52 22.46 3.43
N ARG A 135 -5.38 22.59 4.11
CA ARG A 135 -4.09 22.75 3.43
C ARG A 135 -3.75 21.53 2.58
N ILE A 136 -3.98 20.34 3.10
CA ILE A 136 -3.77 19.09 2.35
C ILE A 136 -4.73 19.04 1.16
N MET A 137 -6.03 19.35 1.34
CA MET A 137 -7.04 19.39 0.27
C MET A 137 -6.65 20.33 -0.88
N GLU A 138 -6.11 21.51 -0.58
CA GLU A 138 -5.58 22.44 -1.59
C GLU A 138 -4.31 21.90 -2.27
N GLU A 139 -3.42 21.24 -1.54
CA GLU A 139 -2.27 20.53 -2.13
C GLU A 139 -2.74 19.46 -3.13
N ILE A 140 -3.79 18.68 -2.80
CA ILE A 140 -4.37 17.67 -3.72
C ILE A 140 -4.89 18.36 -4.97
N LYS A 141 -5.69 19.41 -4.79
CA LYS A 141 -6.33 20.14 -5.89
C LYS A 141 -5.29 20.68 -6.87
N SER A 142 -4.16 21.17 -6.35
CA SER A 142 -3.05 21.69 -7.16
C SER A 142 -2.33 20.61 -7.98
N GLN A 143 -2.31 19.36 -7.49
CA GLN A 143 -1.60 18.25 -8.12
C GLN A 143 -2.52 17.41 -9.02
N ASN A 144 -3.78 17.25 -8.63
CA ASN A 144 -4.76 16.44 -9.32
C ASN A 144 -6.18 16.91 -8.95
N ILE A 145 -6.75 17.75 -9.82
CA ILE A 145 -8.08 18.32 -9.62
C ILE A 145 -9.17 17.24 -9.54
N ALA A 146 -9.04 16.17 -10.31
CA ALA A 146 -10.07 15.17 -10.40
C ALA A 146 -10.05 14.26 -9.15
N ALA A 147 -8.87 13.98 -8.56
CA ALA A 147 -8.78 13.35 -7.25
C ALA A 147 -9.43 14.23 -6.16
N PHE A 148 -9.18 15.54 -6.19
CA PHE A 148 -9.87 16.48 -5.29
C PHE A 148 -11.39 16.42 -5.47
N GLU A 149 -11.90 16.49 -6.70
CA GLU A 149 -13.33 16.43 -6.98
C GLU A 149 -13.98 15.12 -6.49
N PHE A 150 -13.27 14.00 -6.59
CA PHE A 150 -13.73 12.74 -6.05
C PHE A 150 -13.81 12.75 -4.53
N LEU A 151 -12.76 13.24 -3.84
CA LEU A 151 -12.74 13.34 -2.40
C LEU A 151 -13.82 14.30 -1.87
N ASP A 152 -14.02 15.41 -2.57
CA ASP A 152 -14.99 16.43 -2.18
C ASP A 152 -16.45 15.95 -2.33
N LYS A 153 -16.70 15.00 -3.24
CA LYS A 153 -17.99 14.31 -3.37
C LYS A 153 -18.31 13.38 -2.20
N ILE A 154 -17.29 12.85 -1.51
CA ILE A 154 -17.49 11.97 -0.35
C ILE A 154 -17.77 12.85 0.88
N ASN A 155 -18.87 12.58 1.58
CA ASN A 155 -19.16 13.30 2.83
C ASN A 155 -17.97 13.20 3.80
N LYS A 156 -17.37 14.36 4.11
CA LYS A 156 -16.15 14.52 4.92
C LYS A 156 -16.25 13.89 6.30
N GLU A 157 -17.44 13.85 6.89
CA GLU A 157 -17.68 13.20 8.20
C GLU A 157 -17.42 11.69 8.17
N LYS A 158 -17.52 11.05 6.99
CA LYS A 158 -17.38 9.59 6.84
C LYS A 158 -15.95 9.11 6.65
N TRP A 159 -15.01 10.01 6.35
CA TRP A 159 -13.64 9.63 6.00
C TRP A 159 -12.56 10.54 6.58
N THR A 160 -12.92 11.57 7.35
CA THR A 160 -11.94 12.50 7.95
C THR A 160 -12.12 12.64 9.46
N ALA A 161 -11.01 12.53 10.19
CA ALA A 161 -10.96 12.71 11.64
C ALA A 161 -11.20 14.16 12.08
N SER A 162 -11.03 15.13 11.19
CA SER A 162 -11.27 16.55 11.48
C SER A 162 -12.76 16.94 11.42
N HIS A 163 -13.59 16.15 10.76
CA HIS A 163 -15.03 16.43 10.58
C HIS A 163 -15.93 15.36 11.21
N ASP A 164 -15.38 14.33 11.85
CA ASP A 164 -16.16 13.23 12.44
C ASP A 164 -16.88 13.60 13.75
N GLY A 165 -16.66 14.80 14.28
CA GLY A 165 -17.26 15.26 15.55
C GLY A 165 -16.88 14.39 16.76
N GLY A 166 -15.80 13.62 16.69
CA GLY A 166 -15.38 12.62 17.68
C GLY A 166 -16.10 11.26 17.58
N TRP A 167 -17.02 11.11 16.63
CA TRP A 167 -17.74 9.87 16.36
C TRP A 167 -16.90 9.00 15.42
N ARG A 168 -16.18 8.03 15.97
CA ARG A 168 -15.32 7.10 15.23
C ARG A 168 -16.14 6.21 14.28
N THR A 169 -16.56 6.72 13.13
CA THR A 169 -17.10 5.93 12.02
C THR A 169 -15.94 5.31 11.23
N GLY A 170 -15.06 4.61 11.93
CA GLY A 170 -13.83 4.02 11.40
C GLY A 170 -14.06 2.77 10.56
N ILE A 171 -14.90 2.85 9.53
CA ILE A 171 -15.12 1.76 8.59
C ILE A 171 -14.79 2.25 7.17
N LEU A 172 -13.49 2.34 6.91
CA LEU A 172 -12.95 2.06 5.58
C LEU A 172 -12.93 0.53 5.50
N THR A 173 -13.90 -0.10 4.83
CA THR A 173 -14.06 -1.56 4.85
C THR A 173 -12.80 -2.26 4.32
N THR A 174 -11.97 -2.72 5.24
CA THR A 174 -10.75 -3.51 5.05
C THR A 174 -11.03 -4.95 4.63
N ASN A 175 -12.29 -5.34 4.40
CA ASN A 175 -12.66 -6.74 4.11
C ASN A 175 -11.81 -7.40 3.02
N MET A 176 -11.49 -6.66 1.94
CA MET A 176 -10.66 -7.20 0.85
C MET A 176 -9.23 -7.49 1.29
N SER A 177 -8.62 -6.57 2.03
CA SER A 177 -7.27 -6.73 2.53
C SER A 177 -7.18 -7.67 3.74
N GLU A 178 -8.22 -7.71 4.57
CA GLU A 178 -8.40 -8.66 5.67
C GLU A 178 -8.47 -10.10 5.19
N CYS A 179 -9.14 -10.36 4.06
CA CYS A 179 -9.13 -11.68 3.43
C CYS A 179 -7.71 -12.13 3.08
N ILE A 180 -6.91 -11.26 2.45
CA ILE A 180 -5.51 -11.57 2.09
C ILE A 180 -4.63 -11.68 3.33
N ASN A 181 -4.83 -10.79 4.29
CA ASN A 181 -4.19 -10.87 5.61
C ASN A 181 -4.47 -12.20 6.29
N GLY A 182 -5.69 -12.73 6.14
CA GLY A 182 -6.14 -14.05 6.59
C GLY A 182 -5.36 -15.18 5.92
N VAL A 183 -5.26 -15.17 4.60
CA VAL A 183 -4.45 -16.14 3.82
C VAL A 183 -2.98 -16.11 4.29
N LEU A 184 -2.46 -14.92 4.54
CA LEU A 184 -1.06 -14.76 4.95
C LEU A 184 -0.79 -15.07 6.42
N LYS A 185 -1.81 -15.38 7.25
CA LYS A 185 -1.59 -15.72 8.68
C LYS A 185 -0.60 -16.87 8.87
N GLY A 186 -0.63 -17.89 8.02
CA GLY A 186 0.35 -18.99 8.04
C GLY A 186 1.75 -18.54 7.62
N ALA A 187 1.84 -17.70 6.58
CA ALA A 187 3.09 -17.17 6.07
C ALA A 187 3.76 -16.15 7.02
N ARG A 188 3.04 -15.56 7.98
CA ARG A 188 3.59 -14.57 8.93
C ARG A 188 4.76 -15.11 9.76
N ARG A 189 4.77 -16.42 10.06
CA ARG A 189 5.81 -17.08 10.88
C ARG A 189 7.03 -17.53 10.07
N LEU A 190 6.98 -17.49 8.74
CA LEU A 190 8.08 -17.94 7.89
C LEU A 190 9.26 -16.95 7.92
N PRO A 191 10.51 -17.43 7.75
CA PRO A 191 11.66 -16.57 7.53
C PRO A 191 11.45 -15.66 6.31
N LEU A 192 11.98 -14.43 6.38
CA LEU A 192 11.85 -13.41 5.30
C LEU A 192 12.24 -13.96 3.93
N THR A 193 13.31 -14.76 3.87
CA THR A 193 13.80 -15.40 2.66
C THR A 193 12.83 -16.38 2.03
N ALA A 194 11.96 -17.01 2.81
CA ALA A 194 10.93 -17.92 2.29
C ALA A 194 9.72 -17.17 1.71
N LYS A 195 9.43 -15.94 2.18
CA LYS A 195 8.27 -15.15 1.71
C LYS A 195 8.47 -14.48 0.36
N ILE A 196 9.73 -14.23 -0.02
CA ILE A 196 10.09 -13.61 -1.30
C ILE A 196 10.09 -14.66 -2.44
N ILE A 197 10.12 -15.95 -2.09
CA ILE A 197 10.26 -17.07 -3.05
C ILE A 197 8.91 -17.79 -3.31
N LEU A 198 7.94 -17.65 -2.40
CA LEU A 198 6.56 -18.13 -2.58
C LEU A 198 5.79 -17.19 -3.50
#